data_AF-A0A0C5CCM9-F1
#
_entry.id   AF-A0A0C5CCM9-F1
#
_cell.length_a   1.000
_cell.length_b   1.000
_cell.length_c   1.000
_cell.angle_alpha   90.00
_cell.angle_beta   90.00
_cell.angle_gamma   90.00
#
_symmetry.space_group_name_H-M   'P 1'
#
loop_
_entity.id
_entity.type
_entity.pdbx_description
1 polymer ?
#
loop_
_entity_poly.entity_id
_entity_poly.type
_entity_poly.pdbx_seq_one_letter_code
_entity_poly.pdbx_strand_id
1 'polypeptide(L)'
;MNKQVDVAQADLKNAKSELKSTQSKVDAKKKDLASLTGQVQKAKSAPKTLAAGRYEVGKDIPEGRYKATPVGEGSNFVTFDGEGVPDVNTILGVDGEASYTFMVYDGYTIQTEATVKLTPID
;
A
#
# COMPACT_ATOMS: atom_id res chain seq x y z
N MET A 1 39.91 21.17 -45.57
CA MET A 1 38.45 21.22 -45.37
C MET A 1 37.88 20.03 -44.58
N ASN A 2 38.63 18.96 -44.27
CA ASN A 2 38.06 17.73 -43.66
C ASN A 2 38.06 17.63 -42.12
N LYS A 3 38.92 18.36 -41.40
CA LYS A 3 39.12 18.16 -39.95
C LYS A 3 37.85 18.39 -39.10
N GLN A 4 37.00 19.36 -39.47
CA GLN A 4 35.74 19.61 -38.76
C GLN A 4 34.70 18.51 -39.02
N VAL A 5 34.69 17.92 -40.22
CA VAL A 5 33.77 16.84 -40.57
C VAL A 5 34.10 15.57 -39.78
N ASP A 6 35.39 15.25 -39.64
CA ASP A 6 35.86 14.09 -38.87
C ASP A 6 35.51 14.19 -37.37
N VAL A 7 35.66 15.39 -36.78
CA VAL A 7 35.29 15.65 -35.39
C VAL A 7 33.78 15.51 -35.18
N ALA A 8 32.97 16.11 -36.06
CA ALA A 8 31.51 16.01 -35.98
C ALA A 8 31.01 14.55 -36.10
N GLN A 9 31.68 13.71 -36.90
CA GLN A 9 31.36 12.28 -37.00
C GLN A 9 31.70 11.51 -35.72
N ALA A 10 32.84 11.82 -35.08
CA ALA A 10 33.23 11.22 -33.81
C ALA A 10 32.23 11.60 -32.70
N ASP A 11 31.86 12.88 -32.60
CA ASP A 11 30.90 13.37 -31.62
C ASP A 11 29.52 12.74 -31.84
N LEU A 12 29.07 12.62 -33.09
CA LEU A 12 27.80 11.94 -33.42
C LEU A 12 27.80 10.47 -33.00
N LYS A 13 28.93 9.77 -33.17
CA LYS A 13 29.09 8.38 -32.75
C LYS A 13 29.04 8.24 -31.23
N ASN A 14 29.69 9.15 -30.51
CA ASN A 14 29.70 9.19 -29.05
C ASN A 14 28.29 9.49 -28.52
N ALA A 15 27.62 10.53 -29.03
CA ALA A 15 26.26 10.88 -28.66
C ALA A 15 25.26 9.74 -28.91
N LYS A 16 25.38 9.01 -30.04
CA LYS A 16 24.56 7.81 -30.31
C LYS A 16 24.82 6.69 -29.31
N SER A 17 26.07 6.51 -28.89
CA SER A 17 26.44 5.49 -27.90
C SER A 17 25.88 5.83 -26.52
N GLU A 18 25.98 7.10 -26.12
CA GLU A 18 25.40 7.61 -24.87
C GLU A 18 23.88 7.53 -24.89
N LEU A 19 23.23 7.85 -26.01
CA LEU A 19 21.79 7.71 -26.18
C LEU A 19 21.36 6.25 -26.01
N LYS A 20 22.06 5.30 -26.62
CA LYS A 20 21.79 3.86 -26.48
C LYS A 20 21.96 3.38 -25.04
N SER A 21 23.00 3.85 -24.36
CA SER A 21 23.22 3.55 -22.93
C SER A 21 22.10 4.10 -22.06
N THR A 22 21.70 5.35 -22.29
CA THR A 22 20.62 6.01 -21.57
C THR A 22 19.28 5.31 -21.78
N GLN A 23 18.97 4.95 -23.02
CA GLN A 23 17.77 4.19 -23.36
C GLN A 23 17.73 2.85 -22.59
N SER A 24 18.86 2.14 -22.56
CA SER A 24 18.96 0.87 -21.83
C SER A 24 18.72 1.05 -20.32
N LYS A 25 19.21 2.14 -19.72
CA LYS A 25 18.96 2.48 -18.31
C LYS A 25 17.48 2.82 -18.07
N VAL A 26 16.85 3.56 -18.98
CA VAL A 26 15.41 3.90 -18.90
C VAL A 26 14.57 2.64 -18.94
N ASP A 27 14.86 1.71 -19.85
CA ASP A 27 14.10 0.47 -19.99
C ASP A 27 14.26 -0.43 -18.76
N ALA A 28 15.47 -0.49 -18.18
CA ALA A 28 15.70 -1.15 -16.90
C ALA A 28 14.86 -0.52 -15.77
N LYS A 29 14.86 0.82 -15.66
CA LYS A 29 14.09 1.52 -14.62
C LYS A 29 12.58 1.38 -14.78
N LYS A 30 12.07 1.32 -16.01
CA LYS A 30 10.64 1.02 -16.27
C LYS A 30 10.27 -0.38 -15.77
N LYS A 31 11.14 -1.37 -16.00
CA LYS A 31 10.93 -2.74 -15.49
C LYS A 31 10.95 -2.77 -13.97
N ASP A 32 11.90 -2.09 -13.33
CA ASP A 32 11.97 -1.97 -11.87
C ASP A 32 10.68 -1.35 -11.31
N LEU A 33 10.22 -0.25 -11.91
CA LEU A 33 9.01 0.45 -11.49
C LEU A 33 7.77 -0.43 -11.61
N ALA A 34 7.62 -1.18 -12.70
CA ALA A 34 6.51 -2.13 -12.87
C ALA A 34 6.55 -3.22 -11.80
N SER A 35 7.72 -3.77 -11.49
CA SER A 35 7.88 -4.78 -10.44
C SER A 35 7.53 -4.23 -9.06
N LEU A 36 8.05 -3.06 -8.69
CA LEU A 36 7.76 -2.39 -7.42
C LEU A 36 6.28 -2.08 -7.29
N THR A 37 5.64 -1.60 -8.36
CA THR A 37 4.19 -1.35 -8.38
C THR A 37 3.41 -2.62 -8.08
N GLY A 38 3.75 -3.74 -8.73
CA GLY A 38 3.12 -5.04 -8.45
C GLY A 38 3.30 -5.51 -7.01
N GLN A 39 4.49 -5.32 -6.44
CA GLN A 39 4.76 -5.67 -5.03
C GLN A 39 3.95 -4.81 -4.06
N VAL A 40 3.83 -3.49 -4.31
CA VAL A 40 3.02 -2.59 -3.49
C VAL A 40 1.54 -2.99 -3.54
N GLN A 41 1.00 -3.29 -4.72
CA GLN A 41 -0.40 -3.73 -4.83
C GLN A 41 -0.66 -5.05 -4.10
N LYS A 42 0.28 -6.00 -4.20
CA LYS A 42 0.19 -7.26 -3.44
C LYS A 42 0.24 -7.03 -1.93
N ALA A 43 1.09 -6.11 -1.45
CA ALA A 43 1.17 -5.79 -0.03
C ALA A 43 -0.11 -5.10 0.48
N LYS A 44 -0.71 -4.21 -0.31
CA LYS A 44 -1.97 -3.53 0.02
C LYS A 44 -3.18 -4.48 0.07
N SER A 45 -3.18 -5.53 -0.74
CA SER A 45 -4.26 -6.53 -0.80
C SER A 45 -4.10 -7.69 0.19
N ALA A 46 -2.96 -7.79 0.88
CA ALA A 46 -2.73 -8.85 1.85
C ALA A 46 -3.55 -8.63 3.13
N PRO A 47 -4.28 -9.64 3.63
CA PRO A 47 -4.95 -9.55 4.92
C PRO A 47 -3.96 -9.31 6.06
N LYS A 48 -4.38 -8.54 7.06
CA LYS A 48 -3.63 -8.29 8.30
C LYS A 48 -4.38 -8.89 9.48
N THR A 49 -3.66 -9.48 10.43
CA THR A 49 -4.22 -9.91 11.71
C THR A 49 -3.77 -8.94 12.78
N LEU A 50 -4.73 -8.38 13.51
CA LEU A 50 -4.49 -7.53 14.67
C LEU A 50 -4.77 -8.35 15.92
N ALA A 51 -3.93 -8.20 16.94
CA ALA A 51 -4.25 -8.67 18.28
C ALA A 51 -5.17 -7.65 18.98
N ALA A 52 -5.58 -7.93 20.20
CA ALA A 52 -6.22 -6.93 21.05
C ALA A 52 -5.29 -5.70 21.21
N GLY A 53 -5.85 -4.49 21.05
CA GLY A 53 -5.08 -3.26 21.13
C GLY A 53 -5.65 -2.12 20.29
N ARG A 54 -4.83 -1.06 20.16
CA ARG A 54 -5.15 0.18 19.45
C ARG A 54 -4.10 0.44 18.37
N TYR A 55 -4.56 0.74 17.15
CA TYR A 55 -3.74 0.81 15.94
C TYR A 55 -4.01 2.09 15.17
N GLU A 56 -2.94 2.76 14.74
CA GLU A 56 -3.00 4.02 14.00
C GLU A 56 -3.03 3.74 12.49
N VAL A 57 -4.03 4.30 11.81
CA VAL A 57 -4.18 4.22 10.35
C VAL A 57 -3.20 5.19 9.70
N GLY A 58 -2.46 4.72 8.69
CA GLY A 58 -1.31 5.40 8.11
C GLY A 58 0.04 4.86 8.59
N LYS A 59 0.07 4.26 9.79
CA LYS A 59 1.29 3.77 10.43
C LYS A 59 1.30 2.26 10.61
N ASP A 60 0.31 1.73 11.32
CA ASP A 60 0.19 0.29 11.58
C ASP A 60 -0.61 -0.41 10.47
N ILE A 61 -1.65 0.28 10.00
CA ILE A 61 -2.62 -0.20 9.01
C ILE A 61 -2.73 0.85 7.92
N PRO A 62 -2.54 0.50 6.63
CA PRO A 62 -2.78 1.46 5.55
C PRO A 62 -4.22 1.99 5.59
N GLU A 63 -4.44 3.19 5.06
CA GLU A 63 -5.79 3.65 4.75
C GLU A 63 -6.47 2.69 3.76
N GLY A 64 -7.80 2.63 3.83
CA GLY A 64 -8.59 1.87 2.88
C GLY A 64 -9.82 1.22 3.48
N ARG A 65 -10.45 0.39 2.65
CA ARG A 65 -11.67 -0.33 2.98
C ARG A 65 -11.33 -1.75 3.37
N TYR A 66 -11.91 -2.21 4.47
CA TYR A 66 -11.62 -3.51 5.05
C TYR A 66 -12.89 -4.25 5.43
N LYS A 67 -12.83 -5.57 5.32
CA LYS A 67 -13.72 -6.48 6.03
C LYS A 67 -13.00 -7.00 7.27
N ALA A 68 -13.51 -6.64 8.46
CA ALA A 68 -13.10 -7.20 9.73
C ALA A 68 -13.80 -8.53 10.01
N THR A 69 -13.05 -9.56 10.34
CA THR A 69 -13.56 -10.88 10.74
C THR A 69 -12.92 -11.29 12.07
N PRO A 70 -13.71 -11.59 13.11
CA PRO A 70 -13.18 -12.00 14.41
C PRO A 70 -12.45 -13.34 14.29
N VAL A 71 -11.42 -13.53 15.12
CA VAL A 71 -10.78 -14.83 15.34
C VAL A 71 -11.19 -15.33 16.72
N GLY A 72 -11.85 -16.50 16.76
CA GLY A 72 -12.44 -17.03 18.00
C GLY A 72 -13.84 -16.48 18.23
N GLU A 73 -14.21 -16.28 19.50
CA GLU A 73 -15.56 -15.84 19.90
C GLU A 73 -15.86 -14.38 19.51
N GLY A 74 -14.82 -13.58 19.30
CA GLY A 74 -14.92 -12.16 18.94
C GLY A 74 -15.01 -11.22 20.15
N SER A 75 -15.19 -9.92 19.90
CA SER A 75 -15.21 -8.87 20.92
C SER A 75 -15.70 -7.53 20.35
N ASN A 76 -15.65 -6.48 21.17
CA ASN A 76 -15.90 -5.12 20.71
C ASN A 76 -14.84 -4.64 19.68
N PHE A 77 -15.31 -3.98 18.63
CA PHE A 77 -14.49 -3.39 17.57
C PHE A 77 -14.96 -1.97 17.29
N VAL A 78 -14.03 -1.01 17.41
CA VAL A 78 -14.34 0.41 17.31
C VAL A 78 -13.34 1.08 16.38
N THR A 79 -13.82 1.98 15.52
CA THR A 79 -12.96 2.94 14.82
C THR A 79 -13.24 4.33 15.33
N PHE A 80 -12.20 5.15 15.36
CA PHE A 80 -12.28 6.57 15.68
C PHE A 80 -11.71 7.37 14.51
N ASP A 81 -12.38 8.45 14.14
CA ASP A 81 -11.88 9.38 13.14
C ASP A 81 -10.65 10.17 13.65
N GLY A 82 -10.11 11.05 12.81
CA GLY A 82 -8.94 11.87 13.14
C GLY A 82 -9.17 12.85 14.30
N GLU A 83 -10.42 13.11 14.70
CA GLU A 83 -10.77 13.93 15.87
C GLU A 83 -11.00 13.09 17.13
N GLY A 84 -10.90 11.75 17.01
CA GLY A 84 -11.14 10.81 18.08
C GLY A 84 -12.62 10.50 18.33
N VAL A 85 -13.50 10.84 17.40
CA VAL A 85 -14.94 10.54 17.48
C VAL A 85 -15.19 9.12 16.97
N PRO A 86 -15.97 8.28 17.70
CA PRO A 86 -16.32 6.96 17.21
C PRO A 86 -17.08 7.02 15.89
N ASP A 87 -16.58 6.29 14.88
CA ASP A 87 -17.16 6.19 13.54
C ASP A 87 -17.86 4.83 13.35
N VAL A 88 -17.18 3.74 13.74
CA VAL A 88 -17.76 2.39 13.85
C VAL A 88 -17.71 1.94 15.30
N ASN A 89 -18.77 1.31 15.78
CA ASN A 89 -18.80 0.64 17.08
C ASN A 89 -19.71 -0.60 17.00
N THR A 90 -19.11 -1.79 16.94
CA THR A 90 -19.85 -3.05 16.78
C THR A 90 -19.22 -4.16 17.58
N ILE A 91 -20.04 -5.10 18.06
CA ILE A 91 -19.55 -6.39 18.52
C ILE A 91 -19.30 -7.27 17.28
N LEU A 92 -18.09 -7.78 17.13
CA LEU A 92 -17.76 -8.82 16.16
C LEU A 92 -17.79 -10.17 16.87
N GLY A 93 -18.40 -11.20 16.27
CA GLY A 93 -18.34 -12.57 16.79
C GLY A 93 -19.68 -13.24 17.05
N VAL A 94 -19.70 -14.18 17.98
CA VAL A 94 -20.83 -15.07 18.27
C VAL A 94 -22.08 -14.29 18.70
N ASP A 95 -21.89 -13.25 19.51
CA ASP A 95 -22.98 -12.41 20.06
C ASP A 95 -23.17 -11.10 19.28
N GLY A 96 -22.63 -11.02 18.07
CA GLY A 96 -22.67 -9.80 17.25
C GLY A 96 -22.58 -10.09 15.75
N GLU A 97 -21.91 -9.20 15.04
CA GLU A 97 -21.73 -9.32 13.60
C GLU A 97 -20.65 -10.36 13.28
N ALA A 98 -20.97 -11.33 12.42
CA ALA A 98 -19.99 -12.34 11.98
C ALA A 98 -18.78 -11.71 11.25
N SER A 99 -18.98 -10.51 10.67
CA SER A 99 -17.95 -9.65 10.11
C SER A 99 -18.53 -8.27 9.84
N TYR A 100 -17.69 -7.24 9.80
CA TYR A 100 -18.12 -5.88 9.48
C TYR A 100 -17.22 -5.25 8.41
N THR A 101 -17.82 -4.51 7.47
CA THR A 101 -17.10 -3.79 6.43
C THR A 101 -17.07 -2.30 6.76
N PHE A 102 -15.88 -1.71 6.74
CA PHE A 102 -15.69 -0.32 7.13
C PHE A 102 -14.60 0.35 6.26
N MET A 103 -14.55 1.68 6.32
CA MET A 103 -13.54 2.52 5.68
C MET A 103 -12.77 3.25 6.76
N VAL A 104 -11.45 3.39 6.60
CA VAL A 104 -10.61 4.23 7.45
C VAL A 104 -9.66 5.07 6.61
N TYR A 105 -9.36 6.26 7.11
CA TYR A 105 -8.46 7.21 6.48
C TYR A 105 -7.22 7.43 7.35
N ASP A 106 -6.15 7.97 6.77
CA ASP A 106 -4.96 8.38 7.49
C ASP A 106 -5.31 9.21 8.74
N GLY A 107 -4.67 8.92 9.87
CA GLY A 107 -4.94 9.55 11.17
C GLY A 107 -6.11 8.94 11.96
N TYR A 108 -6.90 8.03 11.38
CA TYR A 108 -7.91 7.29 12.13
C TYR A 108 -7.26 6.28 13.10
N THR A 109 -8.04 5.80 14.06
CA THR A 109 -7.61 4.73 14.97
C THR A 109 -8.58 3.55 14.93
N ILE A 110 -8.04 2.33 14.94
CA ILE A 110 -8.80 1.09 15.11
C ILE A 110 -8.50 0.52 16.51
N GLN A 111 -9.53 0.15 17.27
CA GLN A 111 -9.43 -0.53 18.55
C GLN A 111 -10.22 -1.84 18.52
N THR A 112 -9.61 -2.92 18.99
CA THR A 112 -10.24 -4.25 19.10
C THR A 112 -9.83 -4.89 20.42
N GLU A 113 -10.77 -5.58 21.08
CA GLU A 113 -10.51 -6.23 22.38
C GLU A 113 -10.15 -7.72 22.23
N ALA A 114 -10.14 -8.23 20.99
CA ALA A 114 -9.71 -9.57 20.64
C ALA A 114 -9.04 -9.57 19.26
N THR A 115 -8.50 -10.72 18.87
CA THR A 115 -7.85 -10.89 17.57
C THR A 115 -8.85 -10.73 16.42
N VAL A 116 -8.51 -9.88 15.44
CA VAL A 116 -9.34 -9.65 14.24
C VAL A 116 -8.49 -9.76 12.98
N LYS A 117 -9.04 -10.38 11.95
CA LYS A 117 -8.47 -10.40 10.60
C LYS A 117 -9.12 -9.29 9.77
N LEU A 118 -8.31 -8.33 9.33
CA LEU A 118 -8.69 -7.33 8.36
C LEU A 118 -8.32 -7.80 6.96
N THR A 119 -9.33 -7.96 6.10
CA THR A 119 -9.14 -8.27 4.68
C THR A 119 -9.40 -7.00 3.86
N PRO A 120 -8.39 -6.44 3.17
CA PRO A 120 -8.60 -5.34 2.24
C PRO A 120 -9.64 -5.70 1.18
N ILE A 121 -10.49 -4.74 0.83
CA ILE A 121 -11.47 -4.86 -0.25
C ILE A 121 -11.47 -3.59 -1.11
N ASP A 122 -11.85 -3.73 -2.37
CA ASP A 122 -11.98 -2.62 -3.33
C ASP A 122 -13.30 -1.84 -3.19
#